data_AF-Q46W22-F1
#
_entry.id   AF-Q46W22-F1
#
_cell.length_a   1.000
_cell.length_b   1.000
_cell.length_c   1.000
_cell.angle_alpha   90.00
_cell.angle_beta   90.00
_cell.angle_gamma   90.00
#
_symmetry.space_group_name_H-M   'P 1'
#
loop_
_entity.id
_entity.type
_entity.pdbx_description
1 polymer ?
#
loop_
_entity_poly.entity_id
_entity_poly.type
_entity_poly.pdbx_seq_one_letter_code
_entity_poly.pdbx_strand_id
1 'polypeptide(L)'
;MSCVVEIGAHDYANTGAVDNRYGNSMQPIYAYALHLLASLVLLAVFVGVYTRITPFHEFTLIRQGNIAAALSLGGALLGFCFTLSSSIQHNDTFPTFLSWAVGAMIVQALVYAGLTRALPDMDAAIESNNIGMGALMGTISVTVGAINAACLS
;
A
#
# COMPACT_ATOMS: atom_id res chain seq x y z
N MET A 1 -50.90 -34.63 -14.19
CA MET A 1 -49.88 -33.95 -15.01
C MET A 1 -49.27 -32.71 -14.33
N SER A 2 -49.93 -32.07 -13.36
CA SER A 2 -49.41 -30.85 -12.71
C SER A 2 -48.28 -31.05 -11.68
N CYS A 3 -48.09 -32.25 -11.12
CA CYS A 3 -47.07 -32.48 -10.08
C CYS A 3 -45.63 -32.54 -10.62
N VAL A 4 -45.43 -32.91 -11.90
CA VAL A 4 -44.08 -33.02 -12.50
C VAL A 4 -43.48 -31.66 -12.87
N VAL A 5 -44.32 -30.65 -13.17
CA VAL A 5 -43.86 -29.29 -13.53
C VAL A 5 -43.30 -28.55 -12.32
N GLU A 6 -43.89 -28.76 -11.13
CA GLU A 6 -43.47 -28.07 -9.90
C GLU A 6 -42.13 -28.58 -9.35
N ILE A 7 -41.86 -29.88 -9.53
CA ILE A 7 -40.57 -30.51 -9.17
C ILE A 7 -39.43 -29.93 -10.04
N GLY A 8 -39.67 -29.72 -11.34
CA GLY A 8 -38.69 -29.10 -12.23
C GLY A 8 -38.38 -27.64 -11.83
N ALA A 9 -39.40 -26.82 -11.55
CA ALA A 9 -39.21 -25.41 -11.18
C ALA A 9 -38.42 -25.23 -9.87
N HIS A 10 -38.59 -26.14 -8.91
CA HIS A 10 -37.89 -26.11 -7.63
C HIS A 10 -36.40 -26.45 -7.77
N ASP A 11 -36.04 -27.36 -8.68
CA ASP A 11 -34.64 -27.69 -9.00
C ASP A 11 -33.95 -26.53 -9.75
N TYR A 12 -34.60 -25.93 -10.76
CA TYR A 12 -34.01 -24.79 -11.49
C TYR A 12 -33.77 -23.56 -10.61
N ALA A 13 -34.69 -23.27 -9.68
CA ALA A 13 -34.50 -22.18 -8.71
C ALA A 13 -33.32 -22.46 -7.75
N ASN A 14 -33.12 -23.72 -7.37
CA ASN A 14 -32.01 -24.12 -6.51
C ASN A 14 -30.68 -24.11 -7.27
N THR A 15 -30.62 -24.62 -8.51
CA THR A 15 -29.42 -24.56 -9.36
C THR A 15 -29.00 -23.12 -9.64
N GLY A 16 -29.94 -22.22 -9.98
CA GLY A 16 -29.66 -20.80 -10.17
C GLY A 16 -29.19 -20.10 -8.88
N ALA A 17 -29.74 -20.47 -7.72
CA ALA A 17 -29.29 -19.94 -6.43
C ALA A 17 -27.90 -20.46 -6.02
N VAL A 18 -27.58 -21.71 -6.35
CA VAL A 18 -26.29 -22.35 -6.07
C VAL A 18 -25.20 -21.79 -7.01
N ASP A 19 -25.48 -21.66 -8.31
CA ASP A 19 -24.58 -21.01 -9.28
C ASP A 19 -24.34 -19.55 -8.93
N ASN A 20 -25.37 -18.81 -8.50
CA ASN A 20 -25.22 -17.43 -8.05
C ASN A 20 -24.44 -17.36 -6.72
N ARG A 21 -24.57 -18.35 -5.81
CA ARG A 21 -23.72 -18.44 -4.60
C ARG A 21 -22.26 -18.76 -4.90
N TYR A 22 -21.95 -19.63 -5.87
CA TYR A 22 -20.58 -19.89 -6.28
C TYR A 22 -19.98 -18.69 -7.03
N GLY A 23 -20.76 -18.09 -7.93
CA GLY A 23 -20.43 -16.83 -8.58
C GLY A 23 -20.09 -15.74 -7.57
N ASN A 24 -20.90 -15.57 -6.51
CA ASN A 24 -20.71 -14.55 -5.48
C ASN A 24 -19.66 -14.92 -4.41
N SER A 25 -19.32 -16.20 -4.22
CA SER A 25 -18.29 -16.63 -3.25
C SER A 25 -16.86 -16.49 -3.81
N MET A 26 -16.69 -16.52 -5.14
CA MET A 26 -15.40 -16.29 -5.80
C MET A 26 -15.07 -14.80 -5.99
N GLN A 27 -16.08 -13.92 -5.94
CA GLN A 27 -15.92 -12.46 -6.02
C GLN A 27 -15.04 -11.86 -4.92
N PRO A 28 -15.23 -12.16 -3.62
CA PRO A 28 -14.42 -11.54 -2.57
C PRO A 28 -12.94 -11.95 -2.62
N ILE A 29 -12.63 -13.19 -3.00
CA ILE A 29 -11.25 -13.66 -3.10
C ILE A 29 -10.52 -12.99 -4.27
N TYR A 30 -11.23 -12.78 -5.38
CA TYR A 30 -10.70 -12.04 -6.53
C TYR A 30 -10.45 -10.58 -6.18
N ALA A 31 -11.40 -9.90 -5.53
CA ALA A 31 -11.25 -8.53 -5.06
C ALA A 31 -10.08 -8.40 -4.08
N TYR A 32 -9.95 -9.31 -3.12
CA TYR A 32 -8.81 -9.36 -2.20
C TYR A 32 -7.47 -9.47 -2.93
N ALA A 33 -7.33 -10.46 -3.82
CA ALA A 33 -6.10 -10.68 -4.57
C ALA A 33 -5.73 -9.48 -5.44
N LEU A 34 -6.71 -8.83 -6.07
CA LEU A 34 -6.52 -7.65 -6.90
C LEU A 34 -6.00 -6.46 -6.09
N HIS A 35 -6.61 -6.15 -4.93
CA HIS A 35 -6.16 -5.06 -4.07
C HIS A 35 -4.80 -5.34 -3.44
N LEU A 36 -4.53 -6.59 -3.06
CA LEU A 36 -3.23 -7.01 -2.53
C LEU A 36 -2.13 -6.85 -3.58
N LEU A 37 -2.33 -7.37 -4.78
CA LEU A 37 -1.36 -7.25 -5.88
C LEU A 37 -1.15 -5.79 -6.27
N ALA A 38 -2.22 -5.00 -6.39
CA ALA A 38 -2.11 -3.58 -6.68
C ALA A 38 -1.31 -2.86 -5.60
N SER A 39 -1.59 -3.11 -4.31
CA SER A 39 -0.87 -2.50 -3.19
C SER A 39 0.62 -2.86 -3.20
N LEU A 40 0.96 -4.12 -3.49
CA LEU A 40 2.36 -4.55 -3.63
C LEU A 40 3.06 -3.86 -4.82
N VAL A 41 2.37 -3.73 -5.95
CA VAL A 41 2.89 -3.01 -7.12
C VAL A 41 3.10 -1.53 -6.80
N LEU A 42 2.13 -0.86 -6.17
CA LEU A 42 2.26 0.52 -5.72
C LEU A 42 3.41 0.68 -4.72
N LEU A 43 3.59 -0.25 -3.78
CA LEU A 43 4.70 -0.23 -2.83
C LEU A 43 6.06 -0.36 -3.55
N ALA A 44 6.16 -1.26 -4.53
CA ALA A 44 7.37 -1.42 -5.34
C ALA A 44 7.65 -0.17 -6.19
N VAL A 45 6.61 0.45 -6.76
CA VAL A 45 6.71 1.73 -7.48
C VAL A 45 7.17 2.84 -6.52
N PHE A 46 6.61 2.92 -5.32
CA PHE A 46 7.02 3.89 -4.31
C PHE A 46 8.50 3.74 -3.98
N VAL A 47 8.99 2.53 -3.74
CA VAL A 47 10.43 2.27 -3.55
C VAL A 47 11.24 2.71 -4.76
N GLY A 48 10.80 2.40 -5.98
CA GLY A 48 11.49 2.81 -7.21
C GLY A 48 11.54 4.33 -7.41
N VAL A 49 10.45 5.03 -7.11
CA VAL A 49 10.38 6.50 -7.15
C VAL A 49 11.25 7.09 -6.06
N TYR A 50 11.16 6.56 -4.84
CA TYR A 50 11.92 6.98 -3.68
C TYR A 50 13.43 6.87 -3.95
N THR A 51 13.91 5.68 -4.33
CA THR A 51 15.33 5.44 -4.68
C THR A 51 15.82 6.18 -5.93
N ARG A 52 14.93 6.72 -6.76
CA ARG A 52 15.28 7.63 -7.87
C ARG A 52 15.42 9.08 -7.42
N ILE A 53 14.70 9.47 -6.38
CA ILE A 53 14.74 10.82 -5.80
C ILE A 53 15.94 10.93 -4.85
N THR A 54 16.22 9.90 -4.05
CA THR A 54 17.41 9.84 -3.20
C THR A 54 18.61 9.28 -3.98
N PRO A 55 19.74 10.01 -4.09
CA PRO A 55 20.95 9.52 -4.75
C PRO A 55 21.77 8.52 -3.91
N PHE A 56 21.19 7.90 -2.87
CA PHE A 56 21.85 6.91 -2.01
C PHE A 56 21.39 5.51 -2.36
N HIS A 57 22.34 4.58 -2.47
CA HIS A 57 22.03 3.17 -2.62
C HIS A 57 21.64 2.58 -1.26
N GLU A 58 20.48 2.96 -0.70
CA GLU A 58 20.04 2.47 0.62
C GLU A 58 20.04 0.95 0.68
N PHE A 59 19.64 0.25 -0.37
CA PHE A 59 19.75 -1.20 -0.45
C PHE A 59 21.18 -1.71 -0.31
N THR A 60 22.17 -0.99 -0.83
CA THR A 60 23.59 -1.31 -0.67
C THR A 60 24.05 -1.02 0.77
N LEU A 61 23.65 0.11 1.35
CA LEU A 61 23.97 0.45 2.74
C LEU A 61 23.33 -0.55 3.74
N ILE A 62 22.08 -0.93 3.52
CA ILE A 62 21.38 -1.94 4.32
C ILE A 62 22.09 -3.29 4.21
N ARG A 63 22.52 -3.68 3.00
CA ARG A 63 23.35 -4.89 2.80
C ARG A 63 24.71 -4.83 3.51
N GLN A 64 25.25 -3.64 3.73
CA GLN A 64 26.47 -3.40 4.50
C GLN A 64 26.24 -3.34 6.02
N GLY A 65 24.99 -3.53 6.49
CA GLY A 65 24.65 -3.52 7.93
C GLY A 65 24.29 -2.14 8.48
N ASN A 66 23.96 -1.18 7.61
CA ASN A 66 23.55 0.15 8.03
C ASN A 66 22.10 0.15 8.54
N ILE A 67 21.94 0.34 9.84
CA ILE A 67 20.66 0.32 10.53
C ILE A 67 19.92 1.64 10.29
N ALA A 68 20.63 2.76 10.16
CA ALA A 68 20.03 4.06 9.88
C ALA A 68 19.27 4.06 8.55
N ALA A 69 19.89 3.52 7.49
CA ALA A 69 19.24 3.35 6.19
C ALA A 69 18.01 2.43 6.27
N ALA A 70 18.10 1.33 7.04
CA ALA A 70 17.00 0.39 7.23
C ALA A 70 15.81 1.03 7.96
N LEU A 71 16.05 1.86 8.99
CA LEU A 71 15.01 2.56 9.73
C LEU A 71 14.32 3.64 8.90
N SER A 72 15.08 4.41 8.11
CA SER A 72 14.53 5.42 7.21
C SER A 72 13.63 4.78 6.15
N LEU A 73 14.17 3.81 5.40
CA LEU A 73 13.42 3.10 4.35
C LEU A 73 12.23 2.34 4.95
N GLY A 74 12.43 1.64 6.07
CA GLY A 74 11.40 0.88 6.76
C GLY A 74 10.24 1.76 7.24
N GLY A 75 10.54 2.91 7.84
CA GLY A 75 9.50 3.87 8.24
C GLY A 75 8.76 4.46 7.04
N ALA A 76 9.44 4.69 5.92
CA ALA A 76 8.80 5.12 4.68
C ALA A 76 7.79 4.10 4.13
N LEU A 77 8.17 2.82 4.13
CA LEU A 77 7.30 1.73 3.72
C LEU A 77 6.10 1.57 4.66
N LEU A 78 6.32 1.63 5.97
CA LEU A 78 5.25 1.53 6.97
C LEU A 78 4.25 2.68 6.85
N GLY A 79 4.74 3.91 6.67
CA GLY A 79 3.88 5.07 6.45
C GLY A 79 2.98 4.90 5.23
N PHE A 80 3.55 4.51 4.09
CA PHE A 80 2.77 4.28 2.87
C PHE A 80 1.80 3.10 3.00
N CYS A 81 2.17 2.06 3.75
CA CYS A 81 1.28 0.93 4.04
C CYS A 81 0.01 1.36 4.78
N PHE A 82 0.12 2.26 5.76
CA PHE A 82 -1.06 2.82 6.43
C PHE A 82 -1.97 3.57 5.47
N THR A 83 -1.39 4.33 4.54
CA THR A 83 -2.17 5.05 3.54
C THR A 83 -2.88 4.12 2.56
N LEU A 84 -2.21 3.06 2.11
CA LEU A 84 -2.83 2.01 1.30
C LEU A 84 -3.98 1.32 2.05
N SER A 85 -3.78 1.01 3.33
CA SER A 85 -4.82 0.38 4.17
C SER A 85 -6.07 1.25 4.26
N SER A 86 -5.93 2.57 4.47
CA SER A 86 -7.07 3.49 4.51
C SER A 86 -7.77 3.58 3.15
N SER A 87 -7.00 3.70 2.07
CA SER A 87 -7.56 3.76 0.71
C SER A 87 -8.38 2.51 0.35
N ILE A 88 -7.98 1.31 0.81
CA ILE A 88 -8.76 0.08 0.58
C ILE A 88 -10.07 0.09 1.37
N GLN A 89 -10.08 0.64 2.59
CA GLN A 89 -11.25 0.61 3.47
C GLN A 89 -12.38 1.54 3.01
N HIS A 90 -12.06 2.64 2.32
CA HIS A 90 -13.03 3.71 2.01
C HIS A 90 -13.43 3.84 0.53
N ASN A 91 -12.90 3.01 -0.37
CA ASN A 91 -13.18 3.14 -1.80
C ASN A 91 -14.01 1.97 -2.34
N ASP A 92 -15.23 2.28 -2.79
CA ASP A 92 -16.20 1.32 -3.35
C ASP A 92 -15.79 0.75 -4.72
N THR A 93 -14.77 1.31 -5.37
CA THR A 93 -14.33 0.86 -6.71
C THR A 93 -12.80 0.95 -6.85
N PHE A 94 -12.21 -0.08 -7.47
CA PHE A 94 -10.77 -0.21 -7.72
C PHE A 94 -10.07 1.02 -8.36
N PRO A 95 -10.60 1.68 -9.41
CA PRO A 95 -9.97 2.88 -9.97
C PRO A 95 -9.93 4.06 -9.01
N THR A 96 -10.95 4.21 -8.14
CA THR A 96 -10.98 5.27 -7.12
C THR A 96 -9.91 5.03 -6.07
N PHE A 97 -9.80 3.78 -5.57
CA PHE A 97 -8.68 3.34 -4.71
C PHE A 97 -7.31 3.70 -5.32
N LEU A 98 -7.12 3.39 -6.61
CA LEU A 98 -5.85 3.61 -7.29
C LEU A 98 -5.51 5.10 -7.38
N SER A 99 -6.47 5.96 -7.74
CA SER A 99 -6.25 7.41 -7.82
C SER A 99 -5.82 8.01 -6.47
N TRP A 100 -6.47 7.59 -5.39
CA TRP A 100 -6.14 8.03 -4.03
C TRP A 100 -4.81 7.49 -3.55
N ALA A 101 -4.51 6.22 -3.81
CA ALA A 101 -3.22 5.61 -3.49
C ALA A 101 -2.05 6.30 -4.22
N VAL A 102 -2.24 6.67 -5.49
CA VAL A 102 -1.24 7.42 -6.26
C VAL A 102 -1.09 8.85 -5.74
N GLY A 103 -2.20 9.55 -5.44
CA GLY A 103 -2.14 10.88 -4.82
C GLY A 103 -1.38 10.87 -3.50
N ALA A 104 -1.70 9.89 -2.65
CA ALA A 104 -0.98 9.65 -1.40
C ALA A 104 0.51 9.38 -1.59
N MET A 105 0.86 8.56 -2.58
CA MET A 105 2.25 8.25 -2.91
C MET A 105 3.02 9.52 -3.27
N ILE A 106 2.42 10.40 -4.06
CA ILE A 106 3.02 11.67 -4.46
C ILE A 106 3.24 12.56 -3.23
N VAL A 107 2.23 12.73 -2.37
CA VAL A 107 2.34 13.52 -1.14
C VAL A 107 3.44 12.97 -0.23
N GLN A 108 3.48 11.66 -0.03
CA GLN A 108 4.51 11.00 0.78
C GLN A 108 5.92 11.22 0.22
N ALA A 109 6.10 11.07 -1.09
CA ALA A 109 7.37 11.29 -1.77
C ALA A 109 7.82 12.75 -1.67
N LEU A 110 6.88 13.72 -1.80
CA LEU A 110 7.16 15.15 -1.67
C LEU A 110 7.59 15.52 -0.25
N VAL A 111 6.92 14.98 0.77
CA VAL A 111 7.31 15.21 2.16
C VAL A 111 8.73 14.70 2.42
N TYR A 112 9.04 13.49 1.96
CA TYR A 112 10.38 12.93 2.11
C TYR A 112 11.43 13.76 1.34
N ALA A 113 11.13 14.17 0.12
CA ALA A 113 11.97 15.05 -0.68
C ALA A 113 12.16 16.45 -0.04
N GLY A 114 11.15 16.95 0.68
CA GLY A 114 11.25 18.16 1.47
C GLY A 114 12.13 17.99 2.70
N LEU A 115 11.99 16.85 3.39
CA LEU A 115 12.75 16.53 4.60
C LEU A 115 14.24 16.34 4.30
N THR A 116 14.58 15.61 3.23
CA THR A 116 15.95 15.46 2.71
C THR A 116 16.57 16.81 2.33
N ARG A 117 15.79 17.77 1.80
CA ARG A 117 16.29 19.13 1.53
C ARG A 117 16.40 20.02 2.77
N ALA A 118 15.52 19.83 3.74
CA ALA A 118 15.51 20.64 4.97
C ALA A 118 16.61 20.23 5.96
N LEU A 119 17.08 18.98 5.87
CA LEU A 119 18.13 18.43 6.71
C LEU A 119 19.42 18.29 5.89
N PRO A 120 20.27 19.33 5.83
CA PRO A 120 21.58 19.23 5.19
C PRO A 120 22.41 18.11 5.84
N ASP A 121 23.26 17.46 5.05
CA ASP A 121 24.12 16.33 5.46
C ASP A 121 23.38 15.05 5.89
N MET A 122 22.06 14.95 5.65
CA MET A 122 21.30 13.72 5.91
C MET A 122 21.96 12.51 5.26
N ASP A 123 22.43 12.70 4.04
CA ASP A 123 23.12 11.74 3.19
C ASP A 123 24.35 11.15 3.88
N ALA A 124 25.23 12.03 4.37
CA ALA A 124 26.42 11.65 5.13
C ALA A 124 26.05 11.04 6.50
N ALA A 125 24.97 11.50 7.13
CA ALA A 125 24.47 10.94 8.39
C ALA A 125 23.97 9.50 8.20
N ILE A 126 23.23 9.23 7.12
CA ILE A 126 22.79 7.88 6.77
C ILE A 126 24.00 7.03 6.40
N GLU A 127 24.93 7.50 5.57
CA GLU A 127 26.16 6.76 5.22
C GLU A 127 27.03 6.41 6.42
N SER A 128 27.13 7.30 7.41
CA SER A 128 27.85 7.06 8.68
C SER A 128 27.08 6.20 9.69
N ASN A 129 25.95 5.61 9.30
CA ASN A 129 25.09 4.77 10.13
C ASN A 129 24.60 5.50 11.39
N ASN A 130 24.26 6.79 11.25
CA ASN A 130 23.64 7.56 12.31
C ASN A 130 22.20 7.09 12.54
N ILE A 131 22.04 6.12 13.43
CA ILE A 131 20.75 5.48 13.75
C ILE A 131 19.71 6.52 14.17
N GLY A 132 20.11 7.58 14.88
CA GLY A 132 19.20 8.65 15.31
C GLY A 132 18.58 9.38 14.11
N MET A 133 19.38 9.67 13.09
CA MET A 133 18.89 10.31 11.87
C MET A 133 17.96 9.37 11.09
N GLY A 134 18.34 8.11 10.94
CA GLY A 134 17.49 7.10 10.31
C GLY A 134 16.14 6.90 11.03
N ALA A 135 16.16 6.87 12.36
CA ALA A 135 14.96 6.76 13.19
C ALA A 135 14.06 7.99 13.07
N LEU A 136 14.63 9.19 13.05
CA LEU A 136 13.88 10.44 12.87
C LEU A 136 13.16 10.46 11.52
N MET A 137 13.89 10.16 10.44
CA MET A 137 13.34 10.08 9.08
C MET A 137 12.21 9.04 9.00
N GLY A 138 12.47 7.84 9.52
CA GLY A 138 11.48 6.77 9.55
C GLY A 138 10.22 7.16 10.32
N THR A 139 10.38 7.77 11.50
CA THR A 139 9.25 8.19 12.35
C THR A 139 8.42 9.28 11.68
N ILE A 140 9.05 10.31 11.13
CA ILE A 140 8.34 11.39 10.41
C ILE A 140 7.54 10.80 9.25
N SER A 141 8.14 9.88 8.50
CA SER A 141 7.46 9.25 7.38
C SER A 141 6.25 8.41 7.83
N VAL A 142 6.36 7.67 8.94
CA VAL A 142 5.23 6.94 9.54
C VAL A 142 4.12 7.91 9.98
N THR A 143 4.46 8.99 10.67
CA THR A 143 3.50 10.00 11.13
C THR A 143 2.75 10.63 9.97
N VAL A 144 3.47 11.01 8.91
CA VAL A 144 2.86 11.61 7.72
C VAL A 144 1.98 10.60 6.98
N GLY A 145 2.44 9.35 6.85
CA GLY A 145 1.64 8.28 6.25
C GLY A 145 0.34 8.00 7.01
N ALA A 146 0.38 8.08 8.34
CA ALA A 146 -0.80 7.96 9.19
C ALA A 146 -1.76 9.15 9.06
N ILE A 147 -1.24 10.38 8.98
CA ILE A 147 -2.06 11.58 8.72
C ILE A 147 -2.72 11.47 7.34
N ASN A 148 -1.96 11.07 6.33
CA ASN A 148 -2.44 10.88 4.97
C ASN A 148 -3.53 9.79 4.92
N ALA A 149 -3.33 8.70 5.66
CA ALA A 149 -4.33 7.65 5.84
C ALA A 149 -5.62 8.20 6.47
N ALA A 150 -5.51 9.03 7.51
CA ALA A 150 -6.67 9.63 8.16
C ALA A 150 -7.43 10.61 7.23
N CYS A 151 -6.73 11.31 6.33
CA CYS A 151 -7.37 12.19 5.34
C CYS A 151 -8.09 11.44 4.21
N LEU A 152 -7.78 10.15 4.03
CA LEU A 152 -8.38 9.27 3.02
C LEU A 152 -9.55 8.43 3.55
N SER A 153 -9.69 8.39 4.88
CA SER A 153 -10.82 7.81 5.60
C SER A 153 -11.97 8.80 5.68
#